data_AF-A0A3D4SW14-F1
#
_entry.id   AF-A0A3D4SW14-F1
#
_cell.length_a   1.000
_cell.length_b   1.000
_cell.length_c   1.000
_cell.angle_alpha   90.00
_cell.angle_beta   90.00
_cell.angle_gamma   90.00
#
_symmetry.space_group_name_H-M   'P 1'
#
loop_
_entity.id
_entity.type
_entity.pdbx_description
1 polymer ?
#
loop_
_entity_poly.entity_id
_entity_poly.type
_entity_poly.pdbx_seq_one_letter_code
_entity_poly.pdbx_strand_id
1 'polypeptide(L)'
;MVNRFQQHLDNPAKSELQVAEVIVDATFNKSVCLDLESYLINLSSGDDGNRTLNRNDGQVNRNYYNRSFYQARFHEIFEDLHARGIFTKSRTEIENSEMFKYSPFKALNEDQLSVVSDVMDGLADDLRHPVEGNQVAVVQGDPGTGKTIVATFLVKLLADLGSPMHGADDDNDSMFSDFFAAGIRELFRDLRTGLVVPMQDLRETLTRVFRSTPGLSPDMVLSPREVGLNDERYDLLVVDEAHRLSQFGAQSIGTLTKEFREINETLFHGERPQASQLDWIRAKSDNTVLMVDTSQTVKPIDLASSVLTALMDAERTYILHSQMRSIGGNDYIDYVKQVLSPAPPEARMDFRPYTVGLVDDPRELVRIIREKDAAHGLSRLVAGYAWDWVSKKDKEAFDIHLAHDVNLRWNSTIRDWINSPKSLEEAGSIHTVQGHDLNFTGVIFGPDLRYDLENERLYISRDDYRDRTGKRNNAMAGRNTTDDMLLEFITNIYYVMMTRGIHGTYIHVVDPGLREYLGRYFPVMG
;
A
#
# COMPACT_ATOMS: atom_id res chain seq x y z
N MET A 1 2.05 -38.06 10.99
CA MET A 1 1.05 -37.75 9.94
C MET A 1 -0.36 -38.00 10.44
N VAL A 2 -0.76 -39.24 10.76
CA VAL A 2 -2.12 -39.55 11.31
C VAL A 2 -2.46 -38.68 12.52
N ASN A 3 -1.53 -38.50 13.46
CA ASN A 3 -1.75 -37.61 14.60
C ASN A 3 -1.97 -36.13 14.23
N ARG A 4 -1.32 -35.61 13.17
CA ARG A 4 -1.47 -34.20 12.76
C ARG A 4 -2.79 -33.97 12.03
N PHE A 5 -3.22 -34.92 11.19
CA PHE A 5 -4.53 -34.85 10.56
C PHE A 5 -5.64 -34.98 11.60
N GLN A 6 -5.50 -35.90 12.56
CA GLN A 6 -6.44 -36.02 13.68
C GLN A 6 -6.51 -34.73 14.51
N GLN A 7 -5.36 -34.11 14.82
CA GLN A 7 -5.31 -32.80 15.49
C GLN A 7 -6.08 -31.71 14.73
N HIS A 8 -6.02 -31.69 13.39
CA HIS A 8 -6.83 -30.78 12.60
C HIS A 8 -8.32 -31.10 12.69
N LEU A 9 -8.71 -32.38 12.63
CA LEU A 9 -10.11 -32.79 12.76
C LEU A 9 -10.68 -32.48 14.15
N ASP A 10 -9.85 -32.50 15.19
CA ASP A 10 -10.24 -32.15 16.56
C ASP A 10 -10.49 -30.63 16.74
N ASN A 11 -10.03 -29.80 15.80
CA ASN A 11 -10.34 -28.38 15.76
C ASN A 11 -11.69 -28.17 15.03
N PRO A 12 -12.73 -27.60 15.68
CA PRO A 12 -14.04 -27.39 15.06
C PRO A 12 -13.98 -26.65 13.71
N ALA A 13 -13.07 -25.66 13.57
CA ALA A 13 -12.90 -24.88 12.35
C ALA A 13 -12.30 -25.66 11.18
N LYS A 14 -11.67 -26.82 11.45
CA LYS A 14 -11.00 -27.69 10.47
C LYS A 14 -11.64 -29.10 10.41
N SER A 15 -12.74 -29.30 11.13
CA SER A 15 -13.43 -30.60 11.24
C SER A 15 -14.06 -31.10 9.94
N GLU A 16 -14.32 -30.20 8.98
CA GLU A 16 -14.88 -30.52 7.66
C GLU A 16 -13.83 -30.93 6.62
N LEU A 17 -12.53 -30.94 6.95
CA LEU A 17 -11.49 -31.34 6.02
C LEU A 17 -11.60 -32.84 5.67
N GLN A 18 -11.73 -33.15 4.39
CA GLN A 18 -11.95 -34.53 3.90
C GLN A 18 -10.71 -35.16 3.25
N VAL A 19 -9.80 -34.33 2.73
CA VAL A 19 -8.67 -34.76 1.90
C VAL A 19 -7.39 -34.19 2.49
N ALA A 20 -6.32 -34.99 2.47
CA ALA A 20 -4.98 -34.58 2.83
C ALA A 20 -4.04 -34.83 1.66
N GLU A 21 -3.38 -33.78 1.18
CA GLU A 21 -2.29 -33.86 0.21
C GLU A 21 -0.97 -34.04 0.96
N VAL A 22 -0.19 -35.05 0.57
CA VAL A 22 1.08 -35.38 1.23
C VAL A 22 2.22 -35.21 0.23
N ILE A 23 3.07 -34.22 0.49
CA ILE A 23 4.26 -33.96 -0.31
C ILE A 23 5.45 -34.62 0.39
N VAL A 24 6.15 -35.50 -0.32
CA VAL A 24 7.34 -36.20 0.18
C VAL A 24 8.51 -35.92 -0.74
N ASP A 25 9.58 -35.34 -0.20
CA ASP A 25 10.85 -35.16 -0.89
C ASP A 25 11.99 -35.53 0.07
N ALA A 26 12.89 -36.40 -0.38
CA ALA A 26 13.98 -36.92 0.44
C ALA A 26 15.01 -35.84 0.85
N THR A 27 14.98 -34.69 0.19
CA THR A 27 15.87 -33.56 0.49
C THR A 27 15.28 -32.60 1.53
N PHE A 28 14.01 -32.72 1.87
CA PHE A 28 13.35 -31.77 2.76
C PHE A 28 13.68 -32.04 4.23
N ASN A 29 14.03 -30.97 4.94
CA ASN A 29 14.15 -30.94 6.39
C ASN A 29 13.03 -30.05 6.99
N LYS A 30 12.95 -29.94 8.33
CA LYS A 30 11.92 -29.14 9.01
C LYS A 30 11.81 -27.71 8.46
N SER A 31 12.94 -27.04 8.23
CA SER A 31 12.95 -25.66 7.71
C SER A 31 12.41 -25.56 6.29
N VAL A 32 12.74 -26.51 5.43
CA VAL A 32 12.22 -26.57 4.05
C VAL A 32 10.71 -26.83 4.05
N CYS A 33 10.23 -27.75 4.89
CA CYS A 33 8.80 -28.03 5.00
C CYS A 33 7.99 -26.81 5.47
N LEU A 34 8.49 -26.06 6.46
CA LEU A 34 7.84 -24.84 6.95
C LEU A 34 7.84 -23.72 5.89
N ASP A 35 8.92 -23.60 5.10
CA ASP A 35 8.98 -22.64 3.99
C ASP A 35 8.02 -23.03 2.86
N LEU A 36 7.91 -24.32 2.51
CA LEU A 36 6.94 -24.80 1.53
C LEU A 36 5.50 -24.58 2.03
N GLU A 37 5.22 -24.87 3.30
CA GLU A 37 3.90 -24.61 3.90
C GLU A 37 3.56 -23.12 3.82
N SER A 38 4.48 -22.25 4.22
CA SER A 38 4.30 -20.79 4.13
C SER A 38 4.12 -20.35 2.67
N TYR A 39 4.88 -20.91 1.74
CA TYR A 39 4.77 -20.63 0.31
C TYR A 39 3.39 -20.98 -0.25
N LEU A 40 2.87 -22.18 0.05
CA LEU A 40 1.56 -22.63 -0.42
C LEU A 40 0.40 -21.88 0.25
N ILE A 41 0.50 -21.58 1.55
CA ILE A 41 -0.48 -20.76 2.27
C ILE A 41 -0.57 -19.36 1.67
N ASN A 42 0.58 -18.76 1.39
CA ASN A 42 0.66 -17.45 0.75
C ASN A 42 -0.05 -17.46 -0.59
N LEU A 43 0.27 -18.41 -1.48
CA LEU A 43 -0.38 -18.51 -2.78
C LEU A 43 -1.88 -18.82 -2.65
N SER A 44 -2.27 -19.70 -1.73
CA SER A 44 -3.67 -20.06 -1.48
C SER A 44 -4.50 -18.86 -1.03
N SER A 45 -3.91 -17.93 -0.29
CA SER A 45 -4.61 -16.74 0.17
C SER A 45 -4.90 -15.71 -0.94
N GLY A 46 -4.15 -15.78 -2.06
CA GLY A 46 -4.36 -14.95 -3.24
C GLY A 46 -5.20 -15.58 -4.34
N ASP A 47 -5.52 -16.87 -4.20
CA ASP A 47 -6.38 -17.60 -5.13
C ASP A 47 -7.84 -17.55 -4.65
N ASP A 48 -8.69 -16.80 -5.36
CA ASP A 48 -10.11 -16.62 -4.99
C ASP A 48 -10.89 -17.94 -4.92
N GLY A 49 -10.39 -19.02 -5.53
CA GLY A 49 -10.97 -20.36 -5.44
C GLY A 49 -10.73 -21.05 -4.09
N ASN A 50 -9.83 -20.53 -3.26
CA ASN A 50 -9.39 -21.15 -2.02
C ASN A 50 -9.75 -20.29 -0.80
N ARG A 51 -9.96 -20.95 0.35
CA ARG A 51 -10.15 -20.31 1.65
C ARG A 51 -9.14 -20.86 2.65
N THR A 52 -8.10 -20.08 2.93
CA THR A 52 -7.07 -20.41 3.92
C THR A 52 -7.65 -20.43 5.33
N LEU A 53 -7.34 -21.47 6.12
CA LEU A 53 -7.84 -21.65 7.50
C LEU A 53 -6.76 -21.44 8.58
N ASN A 54 -5.55 -21.06 8.19
CA ASN A 54 -4.39 -20.93 9.08
C ASN A 54 -4.47 -19.67 9.97
N ARG A 55 -3.70 -19.66 11.06
CA ARG A 55 -3.46 -18.49 11.91
C ARG A 55 -2.22 -17.72 11.45
N ASN A 56 -2.08 -16.48 11.94
CA ASN A 56 -0.86 -15.71 11.76
C ASN A 56 0.15 -16.05 12.85
N ASP A 57 0.80 -17.21 12.74
CA ASP A 57 1.79 -17.64 13.73
C ASP A 57 3.19 -17.07 13.43
N GLY A 58 3.26 -15.88 12.82
CA GLY A 58 4.52 -15.24 12.44
C GLY A 58 5.32 -16.08 11.43
N GLN A 59 4.72 -16.44 10.29
CA GLN A 59 5.42 -17.12 9.21
C GLN A 59 6.63 -16.27 8.76
N VAL A 60 7.83 -16.67 9.21
CA VAL A 60 9.07 -15.96 8.90
C VAL A 60 9.61 -16.47 7.58
N ASN A 61 10.06 -15.54 6.75
CA ASN A 61 10.83 -15.82 5.55
C ASN A 61 12.25 -16.29 5.95
N ARG A 62 12.37 -17.52 6.49
CA ARG A 62 13.63 -18.03 7.06
C ARG A 62 14.67 -18.18 5.96
N ASN A 63 15.85 -17.57 6.14
CA ASN A 63 16.99 -17.82 5.27
C ASN A 63 17.72 -19.09 5.75
N TYR A 64 17.78 -20.13 4.92
CA TYR A 64 18.42 -21.40 5.25
C TYR A 64 19.26 -21.93 4.09
N TYR A 65 20.15 -22.88 4.40
CA TYR A 65 21.12 -23.40 3.44
C TYR A 65 20.44 -23.93 2.16
N ASN A 66 20.93 -23.47 1.00
CA ASN A 66 20.49 -23.84 -0.34
C ASN A 66 19.00 -23.55 -0.63
N ARG A 67 18.42 -22.53 0.01
CA ARG A 67 17.00 -22.15 -0.17
C ARG A 67 16.58 -21.93 -1.63
N SER A 68 17.42 -21.31 -2.46
CA SER A 68 17.12 -21.07 -3.88
C SER A 68 16.89 -22.36 -4.67
N PHE A 69 17.63 -23.43 -4.35
CA PHE A 69 17.40 -24.76 -4.93
C PHE A 69 16.02 -25.31 -4.55
N TYR A 70 15.61 -25.15 -3.30
CA TYR A 70 14.29 -25.60 -2.84
C TYR A 70 13.15 -24.76 -3.41
N GLN A 71 13.33 -23.45 -3.56
CA GLN A 71 12.31 -22.58 -4.19
C GLN A 71 12.01 -22.97 -5.64
N ALA A 72 13.01 -23.44 -6.40
CA ALA A 72 12.78 -24.00 -7.74
C ALA A 72 11.87 -25.23 -7.68
N ARG A 73 12.07 -26.11 -6.68
CA ARG A 73 11.21 -27.28 -6.44
C ARG A 73 9.82 -26.90 -5.97
N PHE A 74 9.67 -25.83 -5.19
CA PHE A 74 8.36 -25.32 -4.78
C PHE A 74 7.52 -24.88 -5.97
N HIS A 75 8.17 -24.29 -6.98
CA HIS A 75 7.48 -23.94 -8.22
C HIS A 75 6.98 -25.19 -8.95
N GLU A 76 7.79 -26.23 -9.09
CA GLU A 76 7.34 -27.50 -9.69
C GLU A 76 6.16 -28.13 -8.94
N ILE A 77 6.21 -28.10 -7.60
CA ILE A 77 5.12 -28.56 -6.75
C ILE A 77 3.85 -27.74 -7.00
N PHE A 78 3.96 -26.42 -7.06
CA PHE A 78 2.81 -25.56 -7.35
C PHE A 78 2.19 -25.86 -8.71
N GLU A 79 2.99 -26.03 -9.76
CA GLU A 79 2.49 -26.35 -11.09
C GLU A 79 1.75 -27.70 -11.13
N ASP A 80 2.21 -28.71 -10.38
CA ASP A 80 1.48 -29.98 -10.22
C ASP A 80 0.13 -29.76 -9.51
N LEU A 81 0.11 -29.02 -8.41
CA LEU A 81 -1.11 -28.72 -7.67
C LEU A 81 -2.12 -27.92 -8.51
N HIS A 82 -1.63 -26.95 -9.30
CA HIS A 82 -2.43 -26.18 -10.24
C HIS A 82 -2.98 -27.05 -11.38
N ALA A 83 -2.16 -27.92 -11.99
CA ALA A 83 -2.61 -28.86 -13.02
C ALA A 83 -3.68 -29.84 -12.52
N ARG A 84 -3.67 -30.16 -11.22
CA ARG A 84 -4.66 -31.00 -10.53
C ARG A 84 -5.91 -30.23 -10.08
N GLY A 85 -5.97 -28.92 -10.31
CA GLY A 85 -7.12 -28.07 -9.97
C GLY A 85 -7.22 -27.67 -8.50
N ILE A 86 -6.15 -27.81 -7.72
CA ILE A 86 -6.09 -27.33 -6.32
C ILE A 86 -5.94 -25.80 -6.30
N PHE A 87 -5.20 -25.26 -7.26
CA PHE A 87 -5.18 -23.83 -7.57
C PHE A 87 -5.97 -23.57 -8.84
N THR A 88 -6.69 -22.46 -8.90
CA THR A 88 -7.51 -22.05 -10.05
C THR A 88 -6.81 -21.06 -10.97
N LYS A 89 -5.73 -20.44 -10.49
CA LYS A 89 -4.95 -19.42 -11.19
C LYS A 89 -3.49 -19.83 -11.27
N SER A 90 -2.81 -19.37 -12.31
CA SER A 90 -1.35 -19.49 -12.39
C SER A 90 -0.67 -18.71 -11.27
N ARG A 91 0.57 -19.09 -10.96
CA ARG A 91 1.38 -18.41 -9.94
C ARG A 91 1.48 -16.91 -10.18
N THR A 92 1.76 -16.51 -11.43
CA THR A 92 1.91 -15.10 -11.80
C THR A 92 0.61 -14.31 -11.63
N GLU A 93 -0.55 -14.91 -11.94
CA GLU A 93 -1.84 -14.27 -11.71
C GLU A 93 -2.13 -14.09 -10.21
N ILE A 94 -1.79 -15.08 -9.39
CA ILE A 94 -1.91 -14.99 -7.92
C ILE A 94 -0.98 -13.91 -7.39
N GLU A 95 0.31 -13.93 -7.71
CA GLU A 95 1.31 -12.97 -7.21
C GLU A 95 0.98 -11.51 -7.61
N ASN A 96 0.38 -11.33 -8.78
CA ASN A 96 -0.06 -10.03 -9.28
C ASN A 96 -1.36 -9.54 -8.64
N SER A 97 -2.16 -10.45 -8.04
CA SER A 97 -3.44 -10.11 -7.41
C SER A 97 -3.27 -9.26 -6.15
N GLU A 98 -4.24 -8.40 -5.90
CA GLU A 98 -4.26 -7.59 -4.68
C GLU A 98 -4.55 -8.44 -3.43
N MET A 99 -5.34 -9.51 -3.59
CA MET A 99 -5.62 -10.47 -2.53
C MET A 99 -4.34 -11.08 -1.97
N PHE A 100 -3.42 -11.48 -2.86
CA PHE A 100 -2.10 -11.96 -2.47
C PHE A 100 -1.24 -10.85 -1.84
N LYS A 101 -1.20 -9.67 -2.46
CA LYS A 101 -0.32 -8.56 -2.04
C LYS A 101 -0.62 -8.07 -0.63
N TYR A 102 -1.90 -8.04 -0.25
CA TYR A 102 -2.41 -7.54 1.03
C TYR A 102 -2.87 -8.64 1.99
N SER A 103 -2.61 -9.90 1.64
CA SER A 103 -2.94 -11.03 2.50
C SER A 103 -2.27 -10.87 3.88
N PRO A 104 -3.00 -11.01 4.99
CA PRO A 104 -2.41 -11.04 6.33
C PRO A 104 -1.44 -12.20 6.53
N PHE A 105 -1.53 -13.25 5.70
CA PHE A 105 -0.64 -14.42 5.77
C PHE A 105 0.73 -14.17 5.14
N LYS A 106 0.90 -13.06 4.44
CA LYS A 106 2.15 -12.71 3.77
C LYS A 106 3.30 -12.68 4.78
N ALA A 107 4.33 -13.47 4.49
CA ALA A 107 5.52 -13.54 5.34
C ALA A 107 6.17 -12.16 5.46
N LEU A 108 6.27 -11.68 6.70
CA LEU A 108 6.96 -10.43 7.02
C LEU A 108 8.48 -10.64 6.98
N ASN A 109 9.22 -9.57 6.66
CA ASN A 109 10.67 -9.54 6.81
C ASN A 109 11.08 -9.21 8.27
N GLU A 110 12.38 -9.30 8.58
CA GLU A 110 12.87 -9.08 9.95
C GLU A 110 12.58 -7.66 10.49
N ASP A 111 12.67 -6.65 9.64
CA ASP A 111 12.37 -5.24 9.97
C ASP A 111 10.89 -5.03 10.32
N GLN A 112 9.99 -5.56 9.48
CA GLN A 112 8.55 -5.54 9.73
C GLN A 112 8.17 -6.33 10.98
N LEU A 113 8.78 -7.49 11.20
CA LEU A 113 8.55 -8.30 12.40
C LEU A 113 8.97 -7.55 13.67
N SER A 114 10.14 -6.91 13.66
CA SER A 114 10.60 -6.08 14.78
C SER A 114 9.61 -4.96 15.06
N VAL A 115 9.19 -4.22 14.03
CA VAL A 115 8.21 -3.13 14.19
C VAL A 115 6.87 -3.63 14.73
N VAL A 116 6.36 -4.77 14.25
CA VAL A 116 5.13 -5.36 14.79
C VAL A 116 5.29 -5.74 16.26
N SER A 117 6.43 -6.35 16.62
CA SER A 117 6.72 -6.71 18.02
C SER A 117 6.75 -5.48 18.92
N ASP A 118 7.48 -4.44 18.51
CA ASP A 118 7.64 -3.21 19.30
C ASP A 118 6.30 -2.45 19.44
N VAL A 119 5.45 -2.48 18.41
CA VAL A 119 4.09 -1.94 18.47
C VAL A 119 3.22 -2.76 19.43
N MET A 120 3.29 -4.09 19.37
CA MET A 120 2.54 -4.97 20.27
C MET A 120 2.96 -4.81 21.73
N ASP A 121 4.25 -4.62 22.00
CA ASP A 121 4.76 -4.33 23.34
C ASP A 121 4.26 -2.97 23.85
N GLY A 122 4.27 -1.94 23.00
CA GLY A 122 3.72 -0.62 23.32
C GLY A 122 2.23 -0.68 23.64
N LEU A 123 1.44 -1.42 22.84
CA LEU A 123 0.02 -1.63 23.06
C LEU A 123 -0.26 -2.44 24.35
N ALA A 124 0.54 -3.47 24.63
CA ALA A 124 0.42 -4.24 25.87
C ALA A 124 0.66 -3.35 27.10
N ASP A 125 1.59 -2.40 27.02
CA ASP A 125 1.83 -1.42 28.09
C ASP A 125 0.66 -0.45 28.25
N ASP A 126 0.10 0.09 27.16
CA ASP A 126 -1.08 0.96 27.21
C ASP A 126 -2.29 0.26 27.84
N LEU A 127 -2.52 -1.00 27.48
CA LEU A 127 -3.63 -1.80 28.00
C LEU A 127 -3.45 -2.16 29.48
N ARG A 128 -2.21 -2.29 29.95
CA ARG A 128 -1.89 -2.47 31.38
C ARG A 128 -2.03 -1.19 32.18
N HIS A 129 -1.76 -0.05 31.56
CA HIS A 129 -1.75 1.25 32.20
C HIS A 129 -2.65 2.25 31.45
N PRO A 130 -3.99 2.05 31.47
CA PRO A 130 -4.90 2.92 30.74
C PRO A 130 -4.78 4.36 31.23
N VAL A 131 -4.55 5.28 30.30
CA VAL A 131 -4.56 6.73 30.56
C VAL A 131 -5.80 7.36 29.94
N GLU A 132 -6.18 8.51 30.46
CA GLU A 132 -7.27 9.29 29.87
C GLU A 132 -6.81 9.92 28.55
N GLY A 133 -7.52 9.61 27.46
CA GLY A 133 -7.23 10.12 26.13
C GLY A 133 -6.79 9.02 25.16
N ASN A 134 -6.48 9.42 23.93
CA ASN A 134 -6.03 8.49 22.89
C ASN A 134 -4.51 8.33 22.92
N GLN A 135 -4.04 7.10 23.09
CA GLN A 135 -2.64 6.73 22.94
C GLN A 135 -2.31 6.49 21.47
N VAL A 136 -1.27 7.15 20.96
CA VAL A 136 -0.92 7.06 19.54
C VAL A 136 0.47 6.45 19.36
N ALA A 137 0.53 5.47 18.46
CA ALA A 137 1.75 4.95 17.87
C ALA A 137 1.79 5.31 16.39
N VAL A 138 2.94 5.73 15.88
CA VAL A 138 3.17 6.02 14.47
C VAL A 138 4.13 4.99 13.91
N VAL A 139 3.73 4.33 12.83
CA VAL A 139 4.61 3.49 12.02
C VAL A 139 4.92 4.23 10.73
N GLN A 140 6.11 4.80 10.65
CA GLN A 140 6.58 5.54 9.49
C GLN A 140 7.28 4.59 8.51
N GLY A 141 7.04 4.75 7.21
CA GLY A 141 7.87 4.10 6.20
C GLY A 141 7.69 4.71 4.82
N ASP A 142 8.68 4.54 3.97
CA ASP A 142 8.66 5.00 2.58
C ASP A 142 7.79 4.10 1.67
N PRO A 143 7.57 4.47 0.39
CA PRO A 143 6.80 3.66 -0.54
C PRO A 143 7.43 2.27 -0.75
N GLY A 144 6.64 1.23 -0.49
CA GLY A 144 7.08 -0.16 -0.69
C GLY A 144 7.73 -0.82 0.53
N THR A 145 7.73 -0.19 1.70
CA THR A 145 8.15 -0.81 2.97
C THR A 145 7.12 -1.76 3.58
N GLY A 146 5.94 -1.88 2.96
CA GLY A 146 4.91 -2.85 3.35
C GLY A 146 3.97 -2.41 4.49
N LYS A 147 3.81 -1.11 4.72
CA LYS A 147 2.88 -0.53 5.73
C LYS A 147 1.49 -1.20 5.77
N THR A 148 0.82 -1.34 4.62
CA THR A 148 -0.48 -2.02 4.54
C THR A 148 -0.41 -3.50 4.96
N ILE A 149 0.68 -4.19 4.62
CA ILE A 149 0.89 -5.59 5.02
C ILE A 149 1.08 -5.66 6.54
N VAL A 150 1.86 -4.74 7.12
CA VAL A 150 2.03 -4.61 8.57
C VAL A 150 0.69 -4.33 9.26
N ALA A 151 -0.12 -3.41 8.72
CA ALA A 151 -1.43 -3.07 9.27
C ALA A 151 -2.41 -4.25 9.25
N THR A 152 -2.51 -4.95 8.13
CA THR A 152 -3.38 -6.12 7.98
C THR A 152 -2.91 -7.30 8.84
N PHE A 153 -1.61 -7.53 8.91
CA PHE A 153 -1.00 -8.52 9.80
C PHE A 153 -1.30 -8.21 11.27
N LEU A 154 -1.12 -6.96 11.70
CA LEU A 154 -1.38 -6.53 13.07
C LEU A 154 -2.84 -6.76 13.48
N VAL A 155 -3.80 -6.37 12.64
CA VAL A 155 -5.23 -6.59 12.92
C VAL A 155 -5.57 -8.08 12.98
N LYS A 156 -4.95 -8.90 12.12
CA LYS A 156 -5.10 -10.36 12.18
C LYS A 156 -4.52 -10.97 13.44
N LEU A 157 -3.33 -10.52 13.87
CA LEU A 157 -2.69 -10.97 15.09
C LEU A 157 -3.54 -10.64 16.32
N LEU A 158 -4.10 -9.43 16.39
CA LEU A 158 -5.02 -9.00 17.45
C LEU A 158 -6.29 -9.87 17.49
N ALA A 159 -6.87 -10.16 16.33
CA ALA A 159 -8.04 -11.04 16.23
C ALA A 159 -7.72 -12.49 16.68
N ASP A 160 -6.54 -13.00 16.37
CA ASP A 160 -6.08 -14.32 16.82
C ASP A 160 -5.86 -14.39 18.33
N LEU A 161 -5.29 -13.33 18.92
CA LEU A 161 -5.10 -13.20 20.37
C LEU A 161 -6.44 -13.18 21.12
N GLY A 162 -7.44 -12.47 20.57
CA GLY A 162 -8.78 -12.38 21.13
C GLY A 162 -9.64 -13.64 20.95
N SER A 163 -9.34 -14.49 19.97
CA SER A 163 -10.10 -15.71 19.68
C SER A 163 -9.84 -16.83 20.72
N PRO A 164 -10.78 -17.75 20.99
CA PRO A 164 -10.55 -18.87 21.90
C PRO A 164 -9.37 -19.77 21.48
N MET A 165 -8.62 -20.29 22.45
CA MET A 165 -7.56 -21.25 22.15
C MET A 165 -8.18 -22.61 21.81
N HIS A 166 -7.82 -23.18 20.66
CA HIS A 166 -8.11 -24.56 20.33
C HIS A 166 -6.75 -25.25 20.26
N GLY A 167 -6.46 -26.07 21.27
CA GLY A 167 -5.13 -26.63 21.49
C GLY A 167 -4.72 -27.56 20.36
N ALA A 168 -3.85 -27.08 19.46
CA ALA A 168 -3.08 -27.88 18.49
C ALA A 168 -2.14 -27.04 17.60
N ASP A 169 -2.36 -25.73 17.49
CA ASP A 169 -1.59 -24.84 16.60
C ASP A 169 -0.48 -24.07 17.36
N ASP A 170 -0.04 -24.51 18.54
CA ASP A 170 1.15 -23.97 19.23
C ASP A 170 2.43 -24.46 18.52
N ASP A 171 2.83 -23.78 17.45
CA ASP A 171 4.25 -23.74 17.10
C ASP A 171 4.94 -22.79 18.08
N ASN A 172 5.53 -23.38 19.11
CA ASN A 172 6.29 -22.75 20.21
C ASN A 172 7.55 -21.97 19.77
N ASP A 173 7.72 -21.70 18.47
CA ASP A 173 8.91 -21.16 17.79
C ASP A 173 8.60 -19.85 17.03
N SER A 174 7.46 -19.21 17.31
CA SER A 174 7.07 -17.92 16.72
C SER A 174 7.59 -16.74 17.56
N MET A 175 8.03 -15.65 16.91
CA MET A 175 8.43 -14.40 17.59
C MET A 175 7.29 -13.82 18.46
N PHE A 176 6.03 -14.15 18.16
CA PHE A 176 4.87 -13.64 18.88
C PHE A 176 4.36 -14.58 19.98
N SER A 177 5.03 -15.71 20.25
CA SER A 177 4.59 -16.69 21.25
C SER A 177 4.35 -16.08 22.63
N ASP A 178 5.16 -15.08 22.99
CA ASP A 178 5.09 -14.42 24.29
C ASP A 178 3.76 -13.66 24.48
N PHE A 179 3.16 -13.13 23.41
CA PHE A 179 1.85 -12.49 23.48
C PHE A 179 0.70 -13.48 23.68
N PHE A 180 0.88 -14.75 23.32
CA PHE A 180 -0.09 -15.82 23.55
C PHE A 180 0.01 -16.44 24.96
N ALA A 181 1.04 -16.10 25.72
CA ALA A 181 1.20 -16.55 27.10
C ALA A 181 0.07 -16.03 28.00
N ALA A 182 -0.31 -16.86 28.96
CA ALA A 182 -1.30 -16.50 29.97
C ALA A 182 -0.84 -15.26 30.76
N GLY A 183 -1.74 -14.30 30.94
CA GLY A 183 -1.52 -12.97 31.52
C GLY A 183 -1.43 -11.87 30.47
N ILE A 184 -0.71 -12.08 29.37
CA ILE A 184 -0.53 -11.07 28.31
C ILE A 184 -1.71 -11.12 27.35
N ARG A 185 -2.10 -12.32 26.92
CA ARG A 185 -3.19 -12.51 25.98
C ARG A 185 -4.53 -11.94 26.47
N GLU A 186 -4.79 -12.04 27.77
CA GLU A 186 -6.01 -11.52 28.40
C GLU A 186 -6.17 -10.01 28.20
N LEU A 187 -5.08 -9.26 28.01
CA LEU A 187 -5.13 -7.83 27.70
C LEU A 187 -5.77 -7.57 26.34
N PHE A 188 -5.63 -8.51 25.40
CA PHE A 188 -6.10 -8.38 24.03
C PHE A 188 -7.45 -9.08 23.77
N ARG A 189 -8.08 -9.65 24.80
CA ARG A 189 -9.36 -10.33 24.67
C ARG A 189 -10.51 -9.31 24.57
N ASP A 190 -11.47 -9.62 23.71
CA ASP A 190 -12.71 -8.84 23.53
C ASP A 190 -12.50 -7.37 23.12
N LEU A 191 -11.31 -7.02 22.62
CA LEU A 191 -11.03 -5.69 22.08
C LEU A 191 -11.82 -5.45 20.80
N ARG A 192 -12.54 -4.34 20.74
CA ARG A 192 -13.14 -3.84 19.52
C ARG A 192 -12.07 -3.15 18.69
N THR A 193 -11.57 -3.88 17.70
CA THR A 193 -10.52 -3.43 16.78
C THR A 193 -11.08 -3.07 15.41
N GLY A 194 -10.42 -2.13 14.72
CA GLY A 194 -10.78 -1.76 13.35
C GLY A 194 -9.57 -1.31 12.53
N LEU A 195 -9.66 -1.51 11.21
CA LEU A 195 -8.71 -1.03 10.20
C LEU A 195 -9.33 0.14 9.42
N VAL A 196 -8.85 1.35 9.65
CA VAL A 196 -9.33 2.55 8.97
C VAL A 196 -8.53 2.80 7.70
N VAL A 197 -9.22 2.91 6.56
CA VAL A 197 -8.62 3.11 5.24
C VAL A 197 -9.33 4.28 4.55
N PRO A 198 -8.68 5.47 4.43
CA PRO A 198 -9.29 6.64 3.80
C PRO A 198 -9.59 6.41 2.31
N MET A 199 -8.71 5.71 1.61
CA MET A 199 -8.82 5.46 0.17
C MET A 199 -9.86 4.38 -0.15
N GLN A 200 -10.81 4.71 -1.02
CA GLN A 200 -11.93 3.81 -1.34
C GLN A 200 -11.50 2.51 -2.02
N ASP A 201 -10.65 2.57 -3.05
CA ASP A 201 -10.27 1.37 -3.81
C ASP A 201 -9.49 0.37 -2.95
N LEU A 202 -8.49 0.85 -2.20
CA LEU A 202 -7.77 0.03 -1.22
C LEU A 202 -8.71 -0.54 -0.15
N ARG A 203 -9.67 0.27 0.34
CA ARG A 203 -10.66 -0.18 1.31
C ARG A 203 -11.53 -1.32 0.75
N GLU A 204 -12.04 -1.19 -0.47
CA GLU A 204 -12.84 -2.24 -1.13
C GLU A 204 -12.06 -3.55 -1.28
N THR A 205 -10.76 -3.46 -1.58
CA THR A 205 -9.86 -4.62 -1.63
C THR A 205 -9.61 -5.23 -0.27
N LEU A 206 -9.29 -4.45 0.75
CA LEU A 206 -9.09 -4.94 2.11
C LEU A 206 -10.36 -5.55 2.71
N THR A 207 -11.55 -5.01 2.39
CA THR A 207 -12.83 -5.63 2.77
C THR A 207 -12.98 -7.03 2.18
N ARG A 208 -12.52 -7.28 0.95
CA ARG A 208 -12.50 -8.64 0.34
C ARG A 208 -11.51 -9.54 1.04
N VAL A 209 -10.30 -9.05 1.32
CA VAL A 209 -9.26 -9.79 2.06
C VAL A 209 -9.77 -10.20 3.45
N PHE A 210 -10.41 -9.29 4.18
CA PHE A 210 -10.98 -9.58 5.50
C PHE A 210 -12.13 -10.60 5.43
N ARG A 211 -12.94 -10.56 4.36
CA ARG A 211 -14.01 -11.55 4.13
C ARG A 211 -13.47 -12.97 3.97
N SER A 212 -12.36 -13.14 3.26
CA SER A 212 -11.75 -14.45 3.00
C SER A 212 -10.84 -14.92 4.13
N THR A 213 -10.50 -14.06 5.09
CA THR A 213 -9.55 -14.37 6.17
C THR A 213 -10.28 -14.83 7.45
N PRO A 214 -9.98 -16.03 7.97
CA PRO A 214 -10.53 -16.50 9.24
C PRO A 214 -10.25 -15.55 10.41
N GLY A 215 -11.24 -15.36 11.28
CA GLY A 215 -11.12 -14.49 12.46
C GLY A 215 -11.28 -13.00 12.17
N LEU A 216 -11.29 -12.60 10.90
CA LEU A 216 -11.56 -11.22 10.48
C LEU A 216 -12.99 -11.07 9.97
N SER A 217 -13.52 -9.85 10.08
CA SER A 217 -14.83 -9.48 9.53
C SER A 217 -14.69 -8.30 8.55
N PRO A 218 -15.42 -8.30 7.42
CA PRO A 218 -15.51 -7.14 6.53
C PRO A 218 -15.86 -5.82 7.23
N ASP A 219 -16.64 -5.87 8.30
CA ASP A 219 -17.09 -4.69 9.07
C ASP A 219 -15.97 -4.05 9.91
N MET A 220 -14.83 -4.74 10.08
CA MET A 220 -13.64 -4.16 10.71
C MET A 220 -12.94 -3.16 9.79
N VAL A 221 -13.18 -3.20 8.49
CA VAL A 221 -12.54 -2.32 7.51
C VAL A 221 -13.41 -1.07 7.34
N LEU A 222 -12.92 0.06 7.86
CA LEU A 222 -13.71 1.27 8.07
C LEU A 222 -13.19 2.42 7.21
N SER A 223 -14.10 3.30 6.80
CA SER A 223 -13.77 4.66 6.39
C SER A 223 -13.63 5.57 7.61
N PRO A 224 -12.88 6.68 7.53
CA PRO A 224 -12.82 7.66 8.61
C PRO A 224 -14.20 8.22 8.98
N ARG A 225 -15.11 8.28 8.00
CA ARG A 225 -16.49 8.71 8.20
C ARG A 225 -17.29 7.73 9.06
N GLU A 226 -17.16 6.43 8.79
CA GLU A 226 -17.83 5.39 9.60
C GLU A 226 -17.34 5.40 11.04
N VAL A 227 -16.06 5.70 11.28
CA VAL A 227 -15.53 5.94 12.63
C VAL A 227 -16.22 7.14 13.29
N GLY A 228 -16.24 8.28 12.60
CA GLY A 228 -16.82 9.52 13.15
C GLY A 228 -18.32 9.45 13.45
N LEU A 229 -19.07 8.66 12.66
CA LEU A 229 -20.52 8.45 12.84
C LEU A 229 -20.86 7.34 13.83
N ASN A 230 -19.91 6.50 14.23
CA ASN A 230 -20.18 5.40 15.13
C ASN A 230 -20.56 5.94 16.51
N ASP A 231 -21.62 5.45 17.13
CA ASP A 231 -21.99 5.92 18.48
C ASP A 231 -21.02 5.42 19.54
N GLU A 232 -20.48 4.22 19.33
CA GLU A 232 -19.57 3.57 20.26
C GLU A 232 -18.10 3.90 19.94
N ARG A 233 -17.21 3.63 20.91
CA ARG A 233 -15.75 3.79 20.75
C ARG A 233 -15.09 2.46 20.43
N TYR A 234 -13.87 2.54 19.91
CA TYR A 234 -12.98 1.42 19.63
C TYR A 234 -11.89 1.38 20.70
N ASP A 235 -11.50 0.18 21.11
CA ASP A 235 -10.35 0.02 22.01
C ASP A 235 -9.04 0.26 21.25
N LEU A 236 -9.00 -0.11 19.96
CA LEU A 236 -7.84 0.06 19.10
C LEU A 236 -8.23 0.24 17.62
N LEU A 237 -7.74 1.32 17.00
CA LEU A 237 -7.82 1.54 15.56
C LEU A 237 -6.43 1.51 14.93
N VAL A 238 -6.26 0.70 13.89
CA VAL A 238 -5.12 0.77 13.00
C VAL A 238 -5.53 1.59 11.79
N VAL A 239 -4.78 2.63 11.44
CA VAL A 239 -5.10 3.54 10.34
C VAL A 239 -4.05 3.36 9.25
N ASP A 240 -4.43 2.79 8.13
CA ASP A 240 -3.56 2.71 6.97
C ASP A 240 -3.63 3.99 6.13
N GLU A 241 -2.54 4.32 5.43
CA GLU A 241 -2.43 5.53 4.61
C GLU A 241 -2.86 6.80 5.38
N ALA A 242 -2.46 6.94 6.66
CA ALA A 242 -2.97 7.96 7.57
C ALA A 242 -2.71 9.41 7.10
N HIS A 243 -1.66 9.61 6.28
CA HIS A 243 -1.39 10.88 5.61
C HIS A 243 -2.53 11.33 4.67
N ARG A 244 -3.40 10.41 4.23
CA ARG A 244 -4.60 10.67 3.40
C ARG A 244 -5.84 11.05 4.21
N LEU A 245 -5.76 11.08 5.54
CA LEU A 245 -6.85 11.59 6.38
C LEU A 245 -7.10 13.06 6.04
N SER A 246 -8.36 13.41 5.82
CA SER A 246 -8.68 14.75 5.35
C SER A 246 -8.77 15.75 6.50
N GLN A 247 -8.18 16.92 6.30
CA GLN A 247 -8.44 18.12 7.09
C GLN A 247 -9.85 18.64 6.81
N PHE A 248 -10.39 19.46 7.72
CA PHE A 248 -11.68 20.11 7.49
C PHE A 248 -11.64 20.94 6.21
N GLY A 249 -12.60 20.71 5.32
CA GLY A 249 -12.67 21.42 4.05
C GLY A 249 -13.85 20.98 3.20
N ALA A 250 -14.02 21.64 2.06
CA ALA A 250 -15.02 21.24 1.09
C ALA A 250 -14.72 19.83 0.58
N GLN A 251 -15.66 18.91 0.68
CA GLN A 251 -15.48 17.56 0.16
C GLN A 251 -15.78 17.51 -1.34
N SER A 252 -15.65 16.32 -1.95
CA SER A 252 -15.99 16.11 -3.38
C SER A 252 -17.46 16.39 -3.68
N ILE A 253 -18.34 16.20 -2.69
CA ILE A 253 -19.79 16.40 -2.77
C ILE A 253 -20.24 17.26 -1.58
N GLY A 254 -21.23 18.14 -1.81
CA GLY A 254 -21.74 19.05 -0.78
C GLY A 254 -22.35 18.34 0.44
N THR A 255 -23.03 17.21 0.24
CA THR A 255 -23.58 16.39 1.34
C THR A 255 -22.50 15.88 2.28
N LEU A 256 -21.37 15.39 1.74
CA LEU A 256 -20.22 14.95 2.54
C LEU A 256 -19.62 16.11 3.35
N THR A 257 -19.68 17.33 2.82
CA THR A 257 -19.22 18.52 3.55
C THR A 257 -20.14 18.86 4.73
N LYS A 258 -21.45 18.68 4.55
CA LYS A 258 -22.44 18.88 5.63
C LYS A 258 -22.25 17.84 6.72
N GLU A 259 -22.15 16.58 6.34
CA GLU A 259 -21.94 15.45 7.25
C GLU A 259 -20.63 15.59 8.04
N PHE A 260 -19.56 16.07 7.40
CA PHE A 260 -18.30 16.40 8.09
C PHE A 260 -18.52 17.39 9.24
N ARG A 261 -19.33 18.44 9.01
CA ARG A 261 -19.67 19.43 10.05
C ARG A 261 -20.52 18.81 11.14
N GLU A 262 -21.51 18.00 10.78
CA GLU A 262 -22.38 17.32 11.75
C GLU A 262 -21.58 16.38 12.66
N ILE A 263 -20.59 15.66 12.11
CA ILE A 263 -19.65 14.85 12.89
C ILE A 263 -18.83 15.74 13.83
N ASN A 264 -18.26 16.85 13.35
CA ASN A 264 -17.50 17.78 14.20
C ASN A 264 -18.36 18.38 15.33
N GLU A 265 -19.59 18.79 15.02
CA GLU A 265 -20.55 19.33 15.99
C GLU A 265 -20.92 18.29 17.05
N THR A 266 -21.14 17.04 16.63
CA THR A 266 -21.52 15.94 17.53
C THR A 266 -20.35 15.50 18.41
N LEU A 267 -19.19 15.23 17.81
CA LEU A 267 -18.01 14.69 18.51
C LEU A 267 -17.37 15.68 19.48
N PHE A 268 -17.38 16.96 19.12
CA PHE A 268 -16.66 17.99 19.87
C PHE A 268 -17.59 19.05 20.44
N HIS A 269 -18.90 18.77 20.50
CA HIS A 269 -19.92 19.69 21.05
C HIS A 269 -19.85 21.11 20.47
N GLY A 270 -19.47 21.23 19.19
CA GLY A 270 -19.30 22.50 18.49
C GLY A 270 -18.01 23.28 18.83
N GLU A 271 -17.16 22.79 19.75
CA GLU A 271 -15.95 23.48 20.19
C GLU A 271 -14.81 23.39 19.16
N ARG A 272 -14.79 22.31 18.35
CA ARG A 272 -13.77 22.06 17.32
C ARG A 272 -14.39 21.95 15.92
N PRO A 273 -14.99 23.03 15.37
CA PRO A 273 -15.71 22.98 14.09
C PRO A 273 -14.80 22.69 12.89
N GLN A 274 -13.49 22.89 13.03
CA GLN A 274 -12.47 22.57 12.02
C GLN A 274 -11.65 21.32 12.35
N ALA A 275 -12.11 20.47 13.28
CA ALA A 275 -11.47 19.19 13.56
C ALA A 275 -11.31 18.38 12.27
N SER A 276 -10.21 17.63 12.19
CA SER A 276 -9.85 16.78 11.06
C SER A 276 -10.35 15.34 11.24
N GLN A 277 -10.21 14.50 10.22
CA GLN A 277 -10.48 13.07 10.36
C GLN A 277 -9.54 12.37 11.36
N LEU A 278 -8.31 12.88 11.53
CA LEU A 278 -7.41 12.39 12.58
C LEU A 278 -8.00 12.68 13.97
N ASP A 279 -8.61 13.85 14.15
CA ASP A 279 -9.28 14.17 15.41
C ASP A 279 -10.48 13.25 15.67
N TRP A 280 -11.20 12.83 14.63
CA TRP A 280 -12.30 11.85 14.77
C TRP A 280 -11.78 10.52 15.30
N ILE A 281 -10.69 10.02 14.70
CA ILE A 281 -10.06 8.77 15.10
C ILE A 281 -9.60 8.86 16.56
N ARG A 282 -8.91 9.94 16.94
CA ARG A 282 -8.48 10.18 18.33
C ARG A 282 -9.67 10.27 19.29
N ALA A 283 -10.77 10.90 18.90
CA ALA A 283 -11.96 11.00 19.73
C ALA A 283 -12.69 9.64 19.91
N LYS A 284 -12.57 8.74 18.92
CA LYS A 284 -13.31 7.46 18.87
C LYS A 284 -12.47 6.24 19.20
N SER A 285 -11.20 6.40 19.54
CA SER A 285 -10.30 5.29 19.88
C SER A 285 -9.56 5.52 21.18
N ASP A 286 -9.35 4.47 21.98
CA ASP A 286 -8.44 4.50 23.13
C ASP A 286 -6.99 4.37 22.68
N ASN A 287 -6.70 3.45 21.76
CA ASN A 287 -5.37 3.27 21.18
C ASN A 287 -5.43 3.45 19.66
N THR A 288 -4.44 4.09 19.06
CA THR A 288 -4.38 4.31 17.61
C THR A 288 -2.99 4.00 17.08
N VAL A 289 -2.89 3.14 16.06
CA VAL A 289 -1.65 2.91 15.30
C VAL A 289 -1.78 3.55 13.93
N LEU A 290 -0.98 4.57 13.63
CA LEU A 290 -1.00 5.31 12.38
C LEU A 290 0.10 4.84 11.43
N MET A 291 -0.25 4.31 10.27
CA MET A 291 0.71 4.03 9.19
C MET A 291 0.92 5.29 8.35
N VAL A 292 2.12 5.87 8.38
CA VAL A 292 2.40 7.17 7.77
C VAL A 292 3.46 7.06 6.68
N ASP A 293 3.21 7.78 5.59
CA ASP A 293 4.18 8.06 4.53
C ASP A 293 4.18 9.56 4.28
N THR A 294 5.22 10.25 4.73
CA THR A 294 5.29 11.71 4.64
C THR A 294 5.54 12.20 3.21
N SER A 295 5.98 11.33 2.32
CA SER A 295 6.34 11.67 0.93
C SER A 295 5.18 11.40 -0.06
N GLN A 296 4.01 10.99 0.43
CA GLN A 296 2.83 10.68 -0.39
C GLN A 296 1.62 11.61 -0.16
N THR A 297 1.83 12.76 0.47
CA THR A 297 0.83 13.83 0.51
C THR A 297 0.73 14.49 -0.87
N VAL A 298 -0.45 14.41 -1.51
CA VAL A 298 -0.62 14.87 -2.90
C VAL A 298 -1.82 15.81 -3.10
N LYS A 299 -2.58 16.12 -2.04
CA LYS A 299 -3.73 17.03 -2.11
C LYS A 299 -3.74 18.04 -0.96
N PRO A 300 -4.25 19.27 -1.19
CA PRO A 300 -4.40 20.28 -0.13
C PRO A 300 -5.30 19.86 1.04
N ILE A 301 -6.19 18.89 0.83
CA ILE A 301 -7.13 18.42 1.85
C ILE A 301 -6.55 17.29 2.71
N ASP A 302 -5.46 16.64 2.28
CA ASP A 302 -4.75 15.62 3.06
C ASP A 302 -4.17 16.25 4.35
N LEU A 303 -3.71 15.44 5.31
CA LEU A 303 -3.01 15.97 6.48
C LEU A 303 -1.80 16.79 6.04
N ALA A 304 -1.63 17.97 6.64
CA ALA A 304 -0.48 18.80 6.35
C ALA A 304 0.81 18.14 6.82
N SER A 305 1.89 18.29 6.06
CA SER A 305 3.21 17.74 6.41
C SER A 305 3.65 18.16 7.82
N SER A 306 3.34 19.39 8.25
CA SER A 306 3.62 19.88 9.60
C SER A 306 2.87 19.13 10.72
N VAL A 307 1.65 18.67 10.45
CA VAL A 307 0.89 17.83 11.40
C VAL A 307 1.54 16.46 11.50
N LEU A 308 1.94 15.87 10.38
CA LEU A 308 2.62 14.57 10.37
C LEU A 308 3.97 14.65 11.12
N THR A 309 4.77 15.69 10.90
CA THR A 309 6.01 15.92 11.66
C THR A 309 5.74 16.06 13.15
N ALA A 310 4.77 16.87 13.55
CA ALA A 310 4.42 17.04 14.96
C ALA A 310 3.95 15.74 15.62
N LEU A 311 3.27 14.86 14.89
CA LEU A 311 2.89 13.53 15.38
C LEU A 311 4.12 12.65 15.62
N MET A 312 5.06 12.62 14.68
CA MET A 312 6.27 11.80 14.81
C MET A 312 7.16 12.27 15.97
N ASP A 313 7.18 13.58 16.25
CA ASP A 313 7.96 14.16 17.35
C ASP A 313 7.31 13.95 18.73
N ALA A 314 5.98 13.90 18.79
CA ALA A 314 5.23 13.86 20.05
C ALA A 314 4.83 12.44 20.50
N GLU A 315 4.68 11.51 19.55
CA GLU A 315 4.12 10.17 19.78
C GLU A 315 5.18 9.07 19.66
N ARG A 316 4.88 7.85 20.12
CA ARG A 316 5.76 6.69 19.92
C ARG A 316 5.89 6.40 18.43
N THR A 317 7.10 6.52 17.88
CA THR A 317 7.35 6.32 16.45
C THR A 317 8.25 5.13 16.19
N TYR A 318 7.80 4.25 15.30
CA TYR A 318 8.51 3.08 14.78
C TYR A 318 8.76 3.28 13.29
N ILE A 319 9.93 2.87 12.79
CA ILE A 319 10.34 3.12 11.40
C ILE A 319 10.52 1.80 10.67
N LEU A 320 9.86 1.66 9.51
CA LEU A 320 10.10 0.60 8.55
C LEU A 320 11.17 1.06 7.56
N HIS A 321 12.33 0.41 7.60
CA HIS A 321 13.50 0.75 6.78
C HIS A 321 13.59 -0.08 5.49
N SER A 322 13.03 -1.29 5.47
CA SER A 322 13.24 -2.25 4.40
C SER A 322 12.21 -2.08 3.28
N GLN A 323 12.62 -1.47 2.17
CA GLN A 323 11.80 -1.42 0.96
C GLN A 323 11.87 -2.75 0.20
N MET A 324 10.71 -3.26 -0.20
CA MET A 324 10.55 -4.57 -0.85
C MET A 324 9.94 -4.50 -2.26
N ARG A 325 9.36 -3.36 -2.63
CA ARG A 325 8.62 -3.19 -3.90
C ARG A 325 9.56 -3.08 -5.10
N SER A 326 10.63 -2.31 -4.99
CA SER A 326 11.53 -2.02 -6.11
C SER A 326 12.81 -2.83 -5.96
N ILE A 327 13.22 -3.52 -7.02
CA ILE A 327 14.53 -4.20 -7.04
C ILE A 327 15.68 -3.18 -6.96
N GLY A 328 15.42 -1.90 -7.28
CA GLY A 328 16.37 -0.81 -7.07
C GLY A 328 16.60 -0.46 -5.60
N GLY A 329 15.82 -1.03 -4.67
CA GLY A 329 15.98 -0.86 -3.22
C GLY A 329 15.79 0.58 -2.75
N ASN A 330 16.19 0.83 -1.50
CA ASN A 330 16.14 2.17 -0.89
C ASN A 330 16.93 3.20 -1.68
N ASP A 331 18.10 2.82 -2.19
CA ASP A 331 18.96 3.71 -2.98
C ASP A 331 18.21 4.35 -4.15
N TYR A 332 17.43 3.57 -4.91
CA TYR A 332 16.63 4.13 -6.02
C TYR A 332 15.53 5.08 -5.51
N ILE A 333 14.81 4.67 -4.46
CA ILE A 333 13.70 5.46 -3.91
C ILE A 333 14.22 6.81 -3.40
N ASP A 334 15.29 6.80 -2.61
CA ASP A 334 15.92 8.00 -2.07
C ASP A 334 16.51 8.87 -3.19
N TYR A 335 17.09 8.24 -4.21
CA TYR A 335 17.63 8.96 -5.36
C TYR A 335 16.55 9.73 -6.13
N VAL A 336 15.40 9.10 -6.43
CA VAL A 336 14.28 9.78 -7.10
C VAL A 336 13.77 10.93 -6.24
N LYS A 337 13.65 10.72 -4.93
CA LYS A 337 13.23 11.76 -3.98
C LYS A 337 14.18 12.95 -4.00
N GLN A 338 15.49 12.73 -3.98
CA GLN A 338 16.49 13.78 -4.06
C GLN A 338 16.45 14.52 -5.40
N VAL A 339 16.39 13.79 -6.53
CA VAL A 339 16.34 14.39 -7.87
C VAL A 339 15.12 15.30 -8.05
N LEU A 340 13.99 15.00 -7.41
CA LEU A 340 12.78 15.84 -7.46
C LEU A 340 12.71 16.88 -6.32
N SER A 341 13.79 17.04 -5.55
CA SER A 341 13.89 17.99 -4.44
C SER A 341 14.79 19.19 -4.78
N PRO A 342 14.79 20.25 -3.95
CA PRO A 342 15.76 21.35 -4.05
C PRO A 342 17.23 20.96 -3.79
N ALA A 343 17.48 19.73 -3.33
CA ALA A 343 18.81 19.20 -3.03
C ALA A 343 19.07 17.91 -3.82
N PRO A 344 19.31 17.99 -5.14
CA PRO A 344 19.56 16.82 -5.96
C PRO A 344 20.91 16.16 -5.63
N PRO A 345 21.07 14.88 -5.98
CA PRO A 345 22.31 14.15 -5.72
C PRO A 345 23.47 14.75 -6.51
N GLU A 346 24.70 14.62 -5.99
CA GLU A 346 25.90 15.17 -6.65
C GLU A 346 26.26 14.44 -7.95
N ALA A 347 25.87 13.16 -8.07
CA ALA A 347 26.24 12.31 -9.19
C ALA A 347 25.12 11.37 -9.63
N ARG A 348 25.27 10.85 -10.86
CA ARG A 348 24.43 9.77 -11.38
C ARG A 348 24.71 8.48 -10.62
N MET A 349 23.66 7.78 -10.21
CA MET A 349 23.72 6.44 -9.63
C MET A 349 23.26 5.37 -10.63
N ASP A 350 23.72 4.13 -10.43
CA ASP A 350 23.32 2.95 -11.19
C ASP A 350 22.59 1.98 -10.27
N PHE A 351 21.45 1.49 -10.72
CA PHE A 351 20.53 0.68 -9.92
C PHE A 351 20.37 -0.74 -10.46
N ARG A 352 21.23 -1.18 -11.39
CA ARG A 352 21.14 -2.54 -11.96
C ARG A 352 21.05 -3.60 -10.86
N PRO A 353 20.11 -4.57 -10.98
CA PRO A 353 19.37 -4.90 -12.20
C PRO A 353 18.08 -4.08 -12.45
N TYR A 354 17.76 -3.10 -11.60
CA TYR A 354 16.66 -2.17 -11.85
C TYR A 354 16.95 -1.30 -13.08
N THR A 355 15.98 -1.20 -13.99
CA THR A 355 16.12 -0.42 -15.22
C THR A 355 15.48 0.95 -15.05
N VAL A 356 16.25 2.03 -15.17
CA VAL A 356 15.69 3.39 -15.18
C VAL A 356 16.39 4.29 -16.18
N GLY A 357 15.63 5.03 -16.98
CA GLY A 357 16.17 5.97 -17.96
C GLY A 357 15.12 6.80 -18.67
N LEU A 358 15.59 7.84 -19.35
CA LEU A 358 14.79 8.72 -20.18
C LEU A 358 14.57 8.10 -21.56
N VAL A 359 13.40 8.28 -22.13
CA VAL A 359 13.07 7.87 -23.50
C VAL A 359 12.59 9.10 -24.25
N ASP A 360 13.40 9.57 -25.20
CA ASP A 360 13.15 10.82 -25.91
C ASP A 360 11.94 10.71 -26.86
N ASP A 361 11.79 9.57 -27.55
CA ASP A 361 10.67 9.36 -28.47
C ASP A 361 9.48 8.71 -27.72
N PRO A 362 8.31 9.37 -27.63
CA PRO A 362 7.15 8.78 -26.96
C PRO A 362 6.66 7.48 -27.63
N ARG A 363 6.95 7.26 -28.93
CA ARG A 363 6.63 5.99 -29.63
C ARG A 363 7.43 4.84 -29.04
N GLU A 364 8.69 5.10 -28.73
CA GLU A 364 9.59 4.13 -28.16
C GLU A 364 9.18 3.78 -26.73
N LEU A 365 8.73 4.77 -25.95
CA LEU A 365 8.16 4.52 -24.62
C LEU A 365 6.98 3.55 -24.69
N VAL A 366 6.01 3.82 -25.59
CA VAL A 366 4.82 2.97 -25.76
C VAL A 366 5.23 1.56 -26.19
N ARG A 367 6.18 1.44 -27.12
CA ARG A 367 6.70 0.14 -27.59
C ARG A 367 7.34 -0.66 -26.45
N ILE A 368 8.24 -0.04 -25.70
CA ILE A 368 8.92 -0.66 -24.55
C ILE A 368 7.90 -1.18 -23.55
N ILE A 369 6.91 -0.37 -23.18
CA ILE A 369 5.92 -0.78 -22.17
C ILE A 369 5.06 -1.96 -22.66
N ARG A 370 4.65 -1.98 -23.93
CA ARG A 370 3.95 -3.15 -24.50
C ARG A 370 4.81 -4.41 -24.49
N GLU A 371 6.10 -4.30 -24.79
CA GLU A 371 7.03 -5.44 -24.75
C GLU A 371 7.23 -5.94 -23.31
N LYS A 372 7.35 -5.04 -22.34
CA LYS A 372 7.44 -5.40 -20.93
C LYS A 372 6.14 -6.02 -20.41
N ASP A 373 4.99 -5.53 -20.85
CA ASP A 373 3.70 -6.12 -20.48
C ASP A 373 3.53 -7.53 -21.06
N ALA A 374 3.94 -7.75 -22.31
CA ALA A 374 3.90 -9.08 -22.91
C ALA A 374 4.82 -10.08 -22.19
N ALA A 375 5.95 -9.62 -21.64
CA ALA A 375 6.92 -10.47 -20.96
C ALA A 375 6.63 -10.68 -19.47
N HIS A 376 6.10 -9.67 -18.77
CA HIS A 376 5.96 -9.67 -17.31
C HIS A 376 4.53 -9.42 -16.82
N GLY A 377 3.62 -8.96 -17.68
CA GLY A 377 2.31 -8.42 -17.28
C GLY A 377 2.44 -7.14 -16.46
N LEU A 378 1.29 -6.53 -16.11
CA LEU A 378 1.17 -5.33 -15.27
C LEU A 378 2.20 -4.23 -15.57
N SER A 379 2.49 -4.00 -16.85
CA SER A 379 3.34 -2.89 -17.27
C SER A 379 2.49 -1.81 -17.93
N ARG A 380 2.52 -0.58 -17.41
CA ARG A 380 1.53 0.46 -17.76
C ARG A 380 2.17 1.83 -17.97
N LEU A 381 1.51 2.62 -18.80
CA LEU A 381 1.78 4.05 -18.96
C LEU A 381 1.03 4.83 -17.88
N VAL A 382 1.71 5.77 -17.25
CA VAL A 382 1.14 6.72 -16.30
C VAL A 382 1.62 8.12 -16.63
N ALA A 383 0.80 9.12 -16.34
CA ALA A 383 1.10 10.50 -16.66
C ALA A 383 0.69 11.44 -15.52
N GLY A 384 1.46 12.51 -15.33
CA GLY A 384 1.04 13.64 -14.51
C GLY A 384 -0.26 14.22 -15.04
N TYR A 385 -1.12 14.75 -14.16
CA TYR A 385 -2.46 15.22 -14.52
C TYR A 385 -2.37 16.60 -15.21
N ALA A 386 -1.80 16.62 -16.41
CA ALA A 386 -1.39 17.83 -17.13
C ALA A 386 -2.19 18.10 -18.43
N TRP A 387 -3.20 17.25 -18.71
CA TRP A 387 -4.06 17.35 -19.89
C TRP A 387 -5.53 17.30 -19.51
N ASP A 388 -6.36 17.93 -20.33
CA ASP A 388 -7.81 17.88 -20.15
C ASP A 388 -8.33 16.47 -20.44
N TRP A 389 -9.37 16.06 -19.71
CA TRP A 389 -9.99 14.75 -19.86
C TRP A 389 -11.21 14.83 -20.79
N VAL A 390 -10.93 15.04 -22.07
CA VAL A 390 -11.90 15.14 -23.17
C VAL A 390 -12.66 13.81 -23.34
N SER A 391 -11.96 12.68 -23.22
CA SER A 391 -12.50 11.33 -23.39
C SER A 391 -13.53 10.92 -22.35
N LYS A 392 -13.64 11.71 -21.26
CA LYS A 392 -14.69 11.55 -20.26
C LYS A 392 -16.08 11.75 -20.88
N LYS A 393 -16.20 12.69 -21.82
CA LYS A 393 -17.46 13.00 -22.53
C LYS A 393 -17.55 12.33 -23.89
N ASP A 394 -16.44 12.26 -24.62
CA ASP A 394 -16.37 11.64 -25.95
C ASP A 394 -15.40 10.46 -25.94
N LYS A 395 -15.93 9.23 -25.89
CA LYS A 395 -15.10 8.02 -25.68
C LYS A 395 -14.10 7.73 -26.81
N GLU A 396 -14.29 8.34 -27.98
CA GLU A 396 -13.41 8.18 -29.14
C GLU A 396 -12.33 9.27 -29.20
N ALA A 397 -12.45 10.34 -28.40
CA ALA A 397 -11.45 11.39 -28.32
C ALA A 397 -10.18 10.93 -27.57
N PHE A 398 -9.05 11.48 -27.96
CA PHE A 398 -7.78 11.37 -27.23
C PHE A 398 -7.61 12.56 -26.27
N ASP A 399 -6.83 12.34 -25.21
CA ASP A 399 -6.62 13.32 -24.15
C ASP A 399 -5.18 13.86 -24.16
N ILE A 400 -4.21 12.95 -24.25
CA ILE A 400 -2.78 13.23 -24.14
C ILE A 400 -2.17 13.12 -25.52
N HIS A 401 -1.69 14.24 -26.04
CA HIS A 401 -1.05 14.34 -27.36
C HIS A 401 0.45 14.56 -27.17
N LEU A 402 1.25 13.50 -27.31
CA LEU A 402 2.72 13.55 -27.11
C LEU A 402 3.47 13.82 -28.41
N ALA A 403 2.94 13.31 -29.52
CA ALA A 403 3.44 13.54 -30.86
C ALA A 403 2.27 13.45 -31.85
N HIS A 404 2.50 13.80 -33.13
CA HIS A 404 1.47 13.72 -34.17
C HIS A 404 0.78 12.34 -34.23
N ASP A 405 1.53 11.27 -34.01
CA ASP A 405 1.10 9.87 -34.08
C ASP A 405 1.03 9.17 -32.70
N VAL A 406 1.35 9.85 -31.61
CA VAL A 406 1.25 9.28 -30.25
C VAL A 406 0.21 10.04 -29.45
N ASN A 407 -0.98 9.43 -29.41
CA ASN A 407 -2.15 9.97 -28.74
C ASN A 407 -2.68 8.92 -27.75
N LEU A 408 -2.86 9.30 -26.49
CA LEU A 408 -3.33 8.42 -25.43
C LEU A 408 -4.65 8.94 -24.86
N ARG A 409 -5.44 8.01 -24.33
CA ARG A 409 -6.63 8.32 -23.51
C ARG A 409 -6.27 8.18 -22.04
N TRP A 410 -6.87 8.99 -21.20
CA TRP A 410 -6.94 8.72 -19.77
C TRP A 410 -7.74 7.44 -19.51
N ASN A 411 -7.53 6.87 -18.32
CA ASN A 411 -8.20 5.68 -17.83
C ASN A 411 -9.73 5.68 -18.10
N SER A 412 -10.27 4.63 -18.71
CA SER A 412 -11.73 4.57 -18.99
C SER A 412 -12.57 4.21 -17.76
N THR A 413 -11.97 3.56 -16.77
CA THR A 413 -12.57 3.24 -15.46
C THR A 413 -11.78 3.91 -14.35
N ILE A 414 -12.47 4.33 -13.29
CA ILE A 414 -11.81 4.88 -12.11
C ILE A 414 -11.37 3.75 -11.18
N ARG A 415 -12.23 2.73 -11.02
CA ARG A 415 -11.96 1.56 -10.19
C ARG A 415 -11.22 0.51 -10.99
N ASP A 416 -10.26 -0.12 -10.32
CA ASP A 416 -9.52 -1.29 -10.80
C ASP A 416 -8.99 -1.12 -12.24
N TRP A 417 -8.56 0.10 -12.56
CA TRP A 417 -8.13 0.43 -13.92
C TRP A 417 -6.94 -0.43 -14.36
N ILE A 418 -5.99 -0.73 -13.47
CA ILE A 418 -4.78 -1.48 -13.82
C ILE A 418 -5.08 -2.87 -14.37
N ASN A 419 -6.16 -3.50 -13.90
CA ASN A 419 -6.62 -4.81 -14.38
C ASN A 419 -7.62 -4.71 -15.53
N SER A 420 -8.02 -3.50 -15.95
CA SER A 420 -8.88 -3.30 -17.11
C SER A 420 -8.17 -3.77 -18.40
N PRO A 421 -8.86 -4.47 -19.32
CA PRO A 421 -8.30 -4.86 -20.61
C PRO A 421 -7.81 -3.69 -21.47
N LYS A 422 -8.29 -2.47 -21.20
CA LYS A 422 -7.92 -1.25 -21.94
C LYS A 422 -6.69 -0.54 -21.37
N SER A 423 -6.25 -0.92 -20.18
CA SER A 423 -5.23 -0.17 -19.42
C SER A 423 -3.86 -0.12 -20.10
N LEU A 424 -3.53 -1.09 -20.94
CA LEU A 424 -2.30 -1.08 -21.74
C LEU A 424 -2.29 0.03 -22.81
N GLU A 425 -3.49 0.43 -23.28
CA GLU A 425 -3.70 1.42 -24.34
C GLU A 425 -4.12 2.79 -23.79
N GLU A 426 -4.17 2.92 -22.48
CA GLU A 426 -4.56 4.13 -21.74
C GLU A 426 -3.41 4.58 -20.83
N ALA A 427 -3.46 5.84 -20.41
CA ALA A 427 -2.58 6.37 -19.38
C ALA A 427 -3.34 6.46 -18.05
N GLY A 428 -2.71 5.95 -16.98
CA GLY A 428 -3.18 6.11 -15.62
C GLY A 428 -2.75 7.46 -15.04
N SER A 429 -3.55 7.99 -14.11
CA SER A 429 -3.15 9.16 -13.30
C SER A 429 -2.75 8.70 -11.89
N ILE A 430 -2.32 9.66 -11.05
CA ILE A 430 -2.05 9.36 -9.63
C ILE A 430 -3.25 8.71 -8.94
N HIS A 431 -4.47 9.10 -9.31
CA HIS A 431 -5.70 8.61 -8.67
C HIS A 431 -6.01 7.14 -9.01
N THR A 432 -5.43 6.58 -10.08
CA THR A 432 -5.68 5.19 -10.51
C THR A 432 -4.47 4.27 -10.35
N VAL A 433 -3.28 4.83 -10.14
CA VAL A 433 -2.06 4.03 -9.88
C VAL A 433 -1.72 3.92 -8.40
N GLN A 434 -2.22 4.85 -7.57
CA GLN A 434 -1.93 4.84 -6.14
C GLN A 434 -2.50 3.58 -5.49
N GLY A 435 -1.65 2.88 -4.73
CA GLY A 435 -2.03 1.62 -4.09
C GLY A 435 -1.82 0.39 -4.97
N HIS A 436 -1.22 0.49 -6.15
CA HIS A 436 -0.89 -0.68 -6.95
C HIS A 436 0.60 -0.72 -7.28
N ASP A 437 1.12 -1.95 -7.43
CA ASP A 437 2.49 -2.21 -7.89
C ASP A 437 2.47 -2.64 -9.36
N LEU A 438 3.36 -2.06 -10.16
CA LEU A 438 3.53 -2.37 -11.58
C LEU A 438 4.86 -3.08 -11.80
N ASN A 439 4.94 -4.00 -12.76
CA ASN A 439 6.21 -4.66 -13.07
C ASN A 439 7.18 -3.68 -13.75
N PHE A 440 6.70 -2.95 -14.74
CA PHE A 440 7.39 -1.81 -15.33
C PHE A 440 6.44 -0.62 -15.49
N THR A 441 6.97 0.58 -15.31
CA THR A 441 6.19 1.81 -15.43
C THR A 441 6.77 2.70 -16.51
N GLY A 442 5.92 3.20 -17.42
CA GLY A 442 6.27 4.30 -18.31
C GLY A 442 5.69 5.59 -17.78
N VAL A 443 6.52 6.46 -17.21
CA VAL A 443 6.10 7.71 -16.57
C VAL A 443 6.25 8.87 -17.55
N ILE A 444 5.15 9.55 -17.84
CA ILE A 444 5.10 10.73 -18.68
C ILE A 444 5.03 11.97 -17.79
N PHE A 445 6.12 12.74 -17.78
CA PHE A 445 6.18 14.07 -17.19
C PHE A 445 5.53 15.07 -18.15
N GLY A 446 4.37 15.58 -17.73
CA GLY A 446 3.61 16.58 -18.45
C GLY A 446 4.15 18.00 -18.27
N PRO A 447 3.52 18.98 -18.94
CA PRO A 447 3.91 20.39 -18.88
C PRO A 447 3.63 21.10 -17.54
N ASP A 448 3.04 20.39 -16.56
CA ASP A 448 2.70 20.89 -15.23
C ASP A 448 3.92 21.05 -14.30
N LEU A 449 4.99 20.28 -14.51
CA LEU A 449 6.29 20.43 -13.86
C LEU A 449 7.36 20.81 -14.88
N ARG A 450 8.19 21.79 -14.54
CA ARG A 450 9.23 22.33 -15.43
C ARG A 450 10.51 22.61 -14.65
N TYR A 451 11.61 22.77 -15.38
CA TYR A 451 12.88 23.16 -14.78
C TYR A 451 13.42 24.44 -15.42
N ASP A 452 13.83 25.38 -14.58
CA ASP A 452 14.48 26.62 -14.98
C ASP A 452 15.99 26.40 -14.98
N LEU A 453 16.59 26.33 -16.16
CA LEU A 453 18.03 26.10 -16.33
C LEU A 453 18.89 27.28 -15.88
N GLU A 454 18.33 28.50 -15.84
CA GLU A 454 19.07 29.70 -15.44
C GLU A 454 19.10 29.86 -13.91
N ASN A 455 17.96 29.64 -13.27
CA ASN A 455 17.81 29.74 -11.81
C ASN A 455 17.97 28.40 -11.07
N GLU A 456 18.29 27.33 -11.80
CA GLU A 456 18.54 25.97 -11.32
C GLU A 456 17.47 25.42 -10.37
N ARG A 457 16.20 25.62 -10.72
CA ARG A 457 15.07 25.23 -9.85
C ARG A 457 13.90 24.60 -10.60
N LEU A 458 13.25 23.66 -9.92
CA LEU A 458 11.93 23.16 -10.31
C LEU A 458 10.86 24.23 -10.06
N TYR A 459 9.90 24.32 -10.97
CA TYR A 459 8.72 25.16 -10.80
C TYR A 459 7.50 24.55 -11.50
N ILE A 460 6.30 24.98 -11.10
CA ILE A 460 5.05 24.43 -11.60
C ILE A 460 4.38 25.36 -12.61
N SER A 461 3.60 24.77 -13.52
CA SER A 461 2.62 25.48 -14.34
C SER A 461 1.21 25.22 -13.81
N ARG A 462 0.63 26.20 -13.10
CA ARG A 462 -0.74 26.09 -12.58
C ARG A 462 -1.78 25.87 -13.66
N ASP A 463 -1.56 26.46 -14.83
CA ASP A 463 -2.50 26.35 -15.94
C ASP A 463 -2.48 24.93 -16.49
N ASP A 464 -1.29 24.37 -16.67
CA ASP A 464 -1.14 23.00 -17.19
C ASP A 464 -1.52 21.94 -16.18
N TYR A 465 -1.44 22.17 -14.87
CA TYR A 465 -1.94 21.22 -13.88
C TYR A 465 -3.48 21.15 -13.91
N ARG A 466 -4.04 20.10 -14.50
CA ARG A 466 -5.49 19.97 -14.75
C ARG A 466 -6.28 19.33 -13.61
N ASP A 467 -5.64 18.93 -12.51
CA ASP A 467 -6.37 18.44 -11.32
C ASP A 467 -7.00 19.62 -10.57
N ARG A 468 -8.27 19.88 -10.91
CA ARG A 468 -9.07 20.96 -10.29
C ARG A 468 -9.21 20.80 -8.79
N THR A 469 -9.23 19.57 -8.26
CA THR A 469 -9.34 19.31 -6.83
C THR A 469 -7.98 19.41 -6.16
N GLY A 470 -6.92 18.94 -6.83
CA GLY A 470 -5.53 19.02 -6.39
C GLY A 470 -4.99 20.45 -6.25
N LYS A 471 -5.56 21.44 -6.95
CA LYS A 471 -5.19 22.86 -6.83
C LYS A 471 -6.22 23.78 -6.19
N ARG A 472 -7.27 23.21 -5.57
CA ARG A 472 -8.37 23.99 -4.99
C ARG A 472 -8.00 24.52 -3.61
N ASN A 473 -8.18 25.83 -3.40
CA ASN A 473 -8.08 26.45 -2.08
C ASN A 473 -9.05 25.79 -1.09
N ASN A 474 -8.59 25.59 0.15
CA ASN A 474 -9.46 25.22 1.25
C ASN A 474 -10.04 26.46 1.92
N ALA A 475 -10.94 27.14 1.20
CA ALA A 475 -11.56 28.38 1.65
C ALA A 475 -12.32 28.22 2.98
N MET A 476 -12.88 27.04 3.25
CA MET A 476 -13.60 26.74 4.49
C MET A 476 -12.69 26.74 5.74
N ALA A 477 -11.42 26.41 5.57
CA ALA A 477 -10.40 26.51 6.63
C ALA A 477 -9.56 27.79 6.52
N GLY A 478 -9.90 28.73 5.63
CA GLY A 478 -9.13 29.95 5.40
C GLY A 478 -7.73 29.71 4.81
N ARG A 479 -7.50 28.57 4.14
CA ARG A 479 -6.18 28.20 3.61
C ARG A 479 -6.16 28.23 2.09
N ASN A 480 -5.21 28.97 1.54
CA ASN A 480 -4.96 29.03 0.10
C ASN A 480 -3.93 27.97 -0.30
N THR A 481 -4.07 27.43 -1.49
CA THR A 481 -3.09 26.52 -2.08
C THR A 481 -2.02 27.36 -2.79
N THR A 482 -0.81 27.44 -2.23
CA THR A 482 0.32 28.22 -2.78
C THR A 482 1.07 27.45 -3.88
N ASP A 483 1.95 28.14 -4.61
CA ASP A 483 2.77 27.50 -5.65
C ASP A 483 3.76 26.51 -5.04
N ASP A 484 4.32 26.82 -3.86
CA ASP A 484 5.22 25.92 -3.14
C ASP A 484 4.50 24.63 -2.72
N MET A 485 3.25 24.73 -2.23
CA MET A 485 2.43 23.56 -1.92
C MET A 485 2.13 22.74 -3.18
N LEU A 486 1.84 23.40 -4.31
CA LEU A 486 1.62 22.68 -5.56
C LEU A 486 2.89 22.01 -6.07
N LEU A 487 4.04 22.67 -5.93
CA LEU A 487 5.33 22.08 -6.27
C LEU A 487 5.57 20.81 -5.45
N GLU A 488 5.38 20.86 -4.13
CA GLU A 488 5.47 19.69 -3.24
C GLU A 488 4.50 18.57 -3.68
N PHE A 489 3.23 18.89 -3.95
CA PHE A 489 2.26 17.87 -4.36
C PHE A 489 2.59 17.27 -5.73
N ILE A 490 2.99 18.08 -6.71
CA ILE A 490 3.30 17.61 -8.07
C ILE A 490 4.60 16.79 -8.06
N THR A 491 5.63 17.20 -7.33
CA THR A 491 6.86 16.39 -7.19
C THR A 491 6.57 15.08 -6.46
N ASN A 492 5.73 15.09 -5.41
CA ASN A 492 5.28 13.86 -4.75
C ASN A 492 4.49 12.94 -5.71
N ILE A 493 3.62 13.49 -6.57
CA ILE A 493 2.90 12.72 -7.59
C ILE A 493 3.88 11.98 -8.50
N TYR A 494 4.88 12.69 -9.02
CA TYR A 494 5.89 12.10 -9.91
C TYR A 494 6.80 11.12 -9.19
N TYR A 495 7.22 11.42 -7.96
CA TYR A 495 7.94 10.51 -7.08
C TYR A 495 7.18 9.20 -6.89
N VAL A 496 5.89 9.28 -6.58
CA VAL A 496 5.03 8.09 -6.43
C VAL A 496 4.98 7.30 -7.73
N MET A 497 4.80 7.95 -8.88
CA MET A 497 4.74 7.26 -10.19
C MET A 497 6.06 6.57 -10.55
N MET A 498 7.19 7.24 -10.34
CA MET A 498 8.52 6.71 -10.65
C MET A 498 8.89 5.52 -9.79
N THR A 499 8.36 5.44 -8.57
CA THR A 499 8.65 4.37 -7.62
C THR A 499 7.66 3.20 -7.66
N ARG A 500 6.73 3.17 -8.64
CA ARG A 500 5.76 2.06 -8.80
C ARG A 500 6.31 0.82 -9.49
N GLY A 501 7.33 0.97 -10.34
CA GLY A 501 7.89 -0.15 -11.10
C GLY A 501 8.72 -1.05 -10.20
N ILE A 502 8.45 -2.36 -10.21
CA ILE A 502 9.23 -3.39 -9.49
C ILE A 502 10.58 -3.62 -10.17
N HIS A 503 10.57 -3.76 -11.49
CA HIS A 503 11.76 -4.08 -12.29
C HIS A 503 12.36 -2.86 -13.00
N GLY A 504 11.56 -1.83 -13.25
CA GLY A 504 12.07 -0.63 -13.90
C GLY A 504 11.04 0.45 -14.21
N THR A 505 11.56 1.63 -14.49
CA THR A 505 10.81 2.84 -14.81
C THR A 505 11.41 3.54 -16.03
N TYR A 506 10.63 3.74 -17.08
CA TYR A 506 11.01 4.50 -18.27
C TYR A 506 10.34 5.87 -18.23
N ILE A 507 11.09 6.93 -18.53
CA ILE A 507 10.64 8.30 -18.27
C ILE A 507 10.58 9.07 -19.60
N HIS A 508 9.44 9.62 -19.94
CA HIS A 508 9.32 10.58 -21.04
C HIS A 508 8.94 11.95 -20.50
N VAL A 509 9.63 13.00 -20.97
CA VAL A 509 9.48 14.36 -20.43
C VAL A 509 9.11 15.31 -21.55
N VAL A 510 8.01 16.03 -21.38
CA VAL A 510 7.51 16.99 -22.38
C VAL A 510 8.30 18.30 -22.35
N ASP A 511 8.55 18.84 -21.15
CA ASP A 511 9.29 20.10 -20.97
C ASP A 511 10.80 19.93 -21.30
N PRO A 512 11.36 20.72 -22.23
CA PRO A 512 12.77 20.59 -22.61
C PRO A 512 13.77 20.86 -21.47
N GLY A 513 13.50 21.85 -20.61
CA GLY A 513 14.38 22.20 -19.49
C GLY A 513 14.41 21.08 -18.46
N LEU A 514 13.25 20.52 -18.13
CA LEU A 514 13.13 19.37 -17.24
C LEU A 514 13.76 18.11 -17.84
N ARG A 515 13.65 17.90 -19.16
CA ARG A 515 14.32 16.79 -19.84
C ARG A 515 15.83 16.89 -19.71
N GLU A 516 16.39 18.08 -19.93
CA GLU A 516 17.82 18.32 -19.75
C GLU A 516 18.26 18.08 -18.30
N TYR A 517 17.51 18.62 -17.33
CA TYR A 517 17.76 18.43 -15.90
C TYR A 517 17.76 16.94 -15.52
N LEU A 518 16.69 16.21 -15.85
CA LEU A 518 16.60 14.78 -15.55
C LEU A 518 17.67 13.97 -16.30
N GLY A 519 18.12 14.44 -17.46
CA GLY A 519 19.23 13.84 -18.23
C GLY A 519 20.57 13.88 -17.51
N ARG A 520 20.74 14.76 -16.51
CA ARG A 520 21.93 14.75 -15.63
C ARG A 520 21.95 13.50 -14.74
N TYR A 521 20.77 13.02 -14.33
CA TYR A 521 20.59 11.98 -13.30
C TYR A 521 20.15 10.63 -13.84
N PHE A 522 19.51 10.59 -15.01
CA PHE A 522 19.06 9.35 -15.64
C PHE A 522 19.69 9.20 -17.04
N PRO A 523 20.12 7.99 -17.43
CA PRO A 523 20.63 7.76 -18.78
C PRO A 523 19.51 7.92 -19.80
N VAL A 524 19.85 8.42 -20.99
CA VAL A 524 18.94 8.37 -22.14
C VAL A 524 18.99 6.96 -22.74
N MET A 525 17.82 6.38 -22.90
CA MET A 525 17.55 5.06 -23.45
C MET A 525 16.91 5.24 -24.82
N GLY A 526 17.56 4.67 -25.83
CA GLY A 526 17.16 4.72 -27.23
C GLY A 526 17.96 3.68 -28.01
#